data_AF-A0A435B6M0-F1
#
_entry.id   AF-A0A435B6M0-F1
#
_cell.length_a   1.000
_cell.length_b   1.000
_cell.length_c   1.000
_cell.angle_alpha   90.00
_cell.angle_beta   90.00
_cell.angle_gamma   90.00
#
_symmetry.space_group_name_H-M   'P 1'
#
loop_
_entity.id
_entity.type
_entity.pdbx_description
1 polymer ?
#
loop_
_entity_poly.entity_id
_entity_poly.type
_entity_poly.pdbx_seq_one_letter_code
_entity_poly.pdbx_strand_id
1 'polypeptide(L)' 'AKMFYGRTAAYDDALDRDDRDALAAALARNILPEAADWPQAPLLAAYVAGAARHLAAQPAESIASGAVTFPAAG' A
#
# COMPACT_ATOMS: atom_id res chain seq x y z
N ALA A 1 -8.12 -16.06 -12.39
CA ALA A 1 -7.31 -14.84 -12.59
C ALA A 1 -8.00 -13.53 -12.15
N LYS A 2 -9.33 -13.47 -11.98
CA LYS A 2 -10.07 -12.21 -11.67
C LYS A 2 -9.91 -11.67 -10.24
N MET A 3 -9.50 -12.52 -9.28
CA MET A 3 -9.48 -12.17 -7.85
C MET A 3 -8.22 -11.38 -7.40
N PHE A 4 -7.11 -11.43 -8.15
CA PHE A 4 -5.85 -10.75 -7.77
C PHE A 4 -5.88 -9.26 -8.16
N TYR A 5 -6.25 -8.95 -9.41
CA TYR A 5 -6.32 -7.57 -9.91
C TYR A 5 -7.39 -6.72 -9.22
N GLY A 6 -8.51 -7.31 -8.78
CA GLY A 6 -9.56 -6.56 -8.09
C GLY A 6 -9.15 -6.07 -6.69
N ARG A 7 -8.23 -6.78 -6.03
CA ARG A 7 -7.79 -6.46 -4.67
C ARG A 7 -6.72 -5.37 -4.66
N THR A 8 -5.81 -5.40 -5.62
CA THR A 8 -4.77 -4.38 -5.77
C THR A 8 -5.31 -3.09 -6.38
N ALA A 9 -6.33 -3.14 -7.25
CA ALA A 9 -6.96 -1.95 -7.82
C ALA A 9 -7.52 -0.98 -6.77
N ALA A 10 -8.01 -1.50 -5.64
CA ALA A 10 -8.47 -0.66 -4.53
C ALA A 10 -7.32 0.05 -3.79
N TYR A 11 -6.10 -0.48 -3.87
CA TYR A 11 -4.92 0.20 -3.33
C TYR A 11 -4.44 1.28 -4.29
N ASP A 12 -4.40 0.98 -5.59
CA ASP A 12 -3.98 1.92 -6.62
C ASP A 12 -4.87 3.17 -6.62
N ASP A 13 -6.20 3.01 -6.65
CA ASP A 13 -7.14 4.15 -6.60
C ASP A 13 -6.98 4.99 -5.32
N ALA A 14 -6.80 4.33 -4.17
CA ALA A 14 -6.60 5.03 -2.90
C ALA A 14 -5.26 5.78 -2.86
N LEU A 15 -4.19 5.22 -3.43
CA LEU A 15 -2.88 5.86 -3.52
C LEU A 15 -2.91 7.04 -4.51
N ASP A 16 -3.54 6.88 -5.67
CA ASP A 16 -3.68 7.94 -6.68
C ASP A 16 -4.46 9.15 -6.15
N ARG A 17 -5.43 8.90 -5.26
CA ARG A 17 -6.25 9.94 -4.62
C ARG A 17 -5.66 10.49 -3.32
N ASP A 18 -4.52 9.96 -2.85
CA ASP A 18 -3.95 10.17 -1.50
C ASP A 18 -5.00 9.96 -0.37
N ASP A 19 -5.93 9.01 -0.59
CA ASP A 19 -7.01 8.68 0.34
C ASP A 19 -6.59 7.57 1.30
N ARG A 20 -6.03 7.98 2.44
CA ARG A 20 -5.48 7.05 3.44
C ARG A 20 -6.54 6.20 4.12
N ASP A 21 -7.76 6.73 4.26
CA ASP A 21 -8.87 6.01 4.90
C ASP A 21 -9.39 4.93 3.96
N ALA A 22 -9.52 5.23 2.66
CA ALA A 22 -9.85 4.24 1.65
C ALA A 22 -8.78 3.13 1.57
N LEU A 23 -7.50 3.49 1.66
CA LEU A 23 -6.40 2.54 1.68
C LEU A 23 -6.46 1.63 2.91
N ALA A 24 -6.67 2.20 4.11
CA ALA A 24 -6.82 1.43 5.35
C ALA A 24 -8.00 0.45 5.28
N ALA A 25 -9.16 0.91 4.78
CA ALA A 25 -10.32 0.06 4.60
C ALA A 25 -10.08 -1.06 3.59
N ALA A 26 -9.39 -0.78 2.48
CA ALA A 26 -9.01 -1.79 1.50
C ALA A 26 -8.04 -2.82 2.09
N LEU A 27 -7.04 -2.37 2.86
CA LEU A 27 -6.09 -3.24 3.54
C LEU A 27 -6.80 -4.14 4.56
N ALA A 28 -7.73 -3.61 5.36
CA ALA A 28 -8.49 -4.40 6.32
C ALA A 28 -9.30 -5.51 5.67
N ARG A 29 -10.07 -5.18 4.62
CA ARG A 29 -10.85 -6.16 3.87
C ARG A 29 -10.00 -7.24 3.18
N ASN A 30 -8.76 -6.89 2.82
CA ASN A 30 -7.91 -7.81 2.08
C ASN A 30 -7.03 -8.66 3.01
N ILE A 31 -6.46 -8.09 4.06
CA ILE A 31 -5.46 -8.76 4.90
C ILE A 31 -6.11 -9.51 6.07
N LEU A 32 -7.08 -8.89 6.73
CA LEU A 32 -7.74 -9.46 7.91
C LEU A 32 -9.27 -9.26 7.86
N PRO A 33 -9.95 -9.85 6.86
CA PRO A 33 -11.40 -9.65 6.67
C PRO A 33 -12.26 -10.20 7.83
N GLU A 34 -11.75 -11.16 8.60
CA GLU A 34 -12.48 -11.79 9.71
C GLU A 34 -12.49 -10.94 10.98
N ALA A 35 -11.63 -9.93 11.08
CA ALA A 35 -11.61 -9.03 12.23
C ALA A 35 -12.73 -7.99 12.12
N ALA A 36 -13.54 -7.88 13.17
CA ALA A 36 -14.59 -6.86 13.26
C ALA A 36 -14.02 -5.43 13.31
N ASP A 37 -12.80 -5.29 13.85
CA ASP A 37 -12.04 -4.05 13.86
C ASP A 37 -10.55 -4.37 13.70
N TRP A 38 -9.82 -3.51 12.99
CA TRP A 38 -8.37 -3.60 12.83
C TRP A 38 -7.73 -2.22 13.05
N PRO A 39 -7.46 -1.85 14.31
CA PRO A 39 -6.93 -0.54 14.67
C PRO A 39 -5.56 -0.22 14.04
N GLN A 40 -4.82 -1.23 13.60
CA GLN A 40 -3.52 -1.09 12.94
C GLN A 40 -3.63 -0.86 11.43
N ALA A 41 -4.82 -0.98 10.82
CA ALA A 41 -5.01 -0.72 9.39
C ALA A 41 -4.55 0.67 8.96
N PRO A 42 -4.82 1.77 9.71
CA PRO A 42 -4.31 3.10 9.39
C PRO A 42 -2.78 3.20 9.48
N LEU A 43 -2.14 2.48 10.40
CA LEU A 43 -0.68 2.45 10.52
C LEU A 43 -0.05 1.78 9.29
N LEU A 44 -0.63 0.66 8.84
CA LEU A 44 -0.19 -0.01 7.63
C LEU A 44 -0.45 0.85 6.39
N ALA A 45 -1.60 1.52 6.31
CA ALA A 45 -1.91 2.46 5.21
C ALA A 45 -0.89 3.61 5.15
N ALA A 46 -0.51 4.17 6.30
CA ALA A 46 0.51 5.20 6.38
C ALA A 46 1.88 4.70 5.89
N TYR A 47 2.28 3.48 6.28
CA TYR A 47 3.49 2.85 5.77
C TYR A 47 3.44 2.65 4.25
N VAL A 48 2.35 2.08 3.72
CA VAL A 48 2.20 1.82 2.28
C VAL A 48 2.25 3.12 1.48
N ALA A 49 1.56 4.17 1.91
CA ALA A 49 1.63 5.48 1.27
C ALA A 49 3.06 6.08 1.34
N GLY A 50 3.75 5.90 2.46
CA GLY A 50 5.16 6.28 2.61
C GLY A 50 6.08 5.52 1.67
N ALA A 51 5.91 4.21 1.57
CA ALA A 51 6.67 3.35 0.68
C ALA A 51 6.43 3.70 -0.79
N ALA A 52 5.17 3.98 -1.19
CA ALA A 52 4.84 4.40 -2.55
C ALA A 52 5.57 5.71 -2.92
N ARG A 53 5.55 6.72 -2.04
CA ARG A 53 6.31 7.97 -2.25
C ARG A 53 7.82 7.73 -2.28
N HIS A 54 8.34 6.86 -1.42
CA HIS A 54 9.76 6.51 -1.38
C HIS A 54 10.23 5.79 -2.66
N LEU A 55 9.39 4.90 -3.22
CA LEU A 55 9.66 4.26 -4.50
C LEU A 55 9.59 5.27 -5.65
N ALA A 56 8.59 6.15 -5.67
CA ALA A 56 8.46 7.18 -6.70
C ALA A 56 9.62 8.19 -6.71
N ALA A 57 10.29 8.39 -5.58
CA ALA A 57 11.46 9.27 -5.47
C ALA A 57 12.78 8.59 -5.87
N GLN A 58 12.80 7.27 -6.06
CA GLN A 58 14.01 6.55 -6.46
C GLN A 58 14.21 6.62 -7.99
N PRO A 59 15.46 6.76 -8.48
CA PRO A 59 15.74 6.69 -9.91
C PRO A 59 15.29 5.35 -10.51
N ALA A 60 14.69 5.41 -11.70
CA ALA A 60 14.23 4.21 -12.40
C ALA A 60 15.40 3.23 -12.68
N GLU A 61 16.60 3.75 -12.97
CA GLU A 61 17.81 2.97 -13.20
C GLU A 61 18.27 2.24 -11.94
N SER A 62 18.14 2.86 -10.76
CA SER A 62 18.43 2.21 -9.48
C SER A 62 17.49 1.04 -9.23
N ILE A 63 16.19 1.21 -9.50
CA ILE A 63 15.21 0.12 -9.36
C ILE A 63 15.51 -0.99 -10.38
N ALA A 64 15.74 -0.63 -11.65
CA ALA A 64 16.00 -1.59 -12.73
C ALA A 64 17.30 -2.38 -12.53
N SER A 65 18.30 -1.80 -11.84
CA SER A 65 19.55 -2.49 -11.47
C SER A 65 19.44 -3.33 -10.18
N GLY A 66 18.26 -3.37 -9.54
CA GLY A 66 18.01 -4.15 -8.32
C GLY A 66 18.36 -3.43 -7.02
N ALA A 67 18.77 -2.17 -7.07
CA ALA A 67 19.08 -1.33 -5.91
C ALA A 67 17.82 -0.61 -5.39
N VAL A 68 16.72 -1.35 -5.22
CA VAL A 68 15.46 -0.83 -4.66
C VAL A 68 15.52 -0.81 -3.13
N THR A 69 15.02 0.26 -2.53
CA THR A 69 14.92 0.41 -1.07
C THR A 69 13.49 0.71 -0.66
N PHE A 70 13.14 0.32 0.57
CA PHE A 70 11.86 0.59 1.20
C PHE A 70 12.11 1.28 2.55
N PRO A 71 11.17 2.12 3.03
CA PRO A 71 11.29 2.69 4.37
C PRO A 71 11.23 1.59 5.43
N ALA A 72 11.85 1.84 6.57
CA ALA A 72 11.67 1.00 7.74
C ALA A 72 10.20 1.02 8.19
N ALA A 73 9.66 -0.15 8.53
CA ALA A 73 8.38 -0.21 9.21
C ALA A 73 8.53 0.39 10.63
N GLY A 74 7.56 1.20 11.04
CA GLY A 74 7.52 1.84 12.35
C GLY A 74 6.98 0.94 13.45
#